data_AF-A0A1Q9PG09-F1
#
_entry.id   AF-A0A1Q9PG09-F1
#
_cell.length_a   1.000
_cell.length_b   1.000
_cell.length_c   1.000
_cell.angle_alpha   90.00
_cell.angle_beta   90.00
_cell.angle_gamma   90.00
#
_symmetry.space_group_name_H-M   'P 1'
#
loop_
_entity.id
_entity.type
_entity.pdbx_description
1 polymer ?
#
loop_
_entity_poly.entity_id
_entity_poly.type
_entity_poly.pdbx_seq_one_letter_code
_entity_poly.pdbx_strand_id
1 'polypeptide(L)'
;MSQQEQAEQERQSRGRVRFRLPKFSFTKYSIVMSLLFLIVVVPIFLGLVGLGGFGTKFSIYSDSWDGLSSMRQVLENDGFTNITNGMSSLSLLNRVHDPGVFAIIGPATQYSMTDTISLITFLARGGSLLVADDYGTGGEIFEPLFNIINT
;
A
#
# COMPACT_ATOMS: atom_id res chain seq x y z
N MET A 1 18.90 -40.25 61.65
CA MET A 1 18.58 -38.91 61.12
C MET A 1 17.36 -39.09 60.22
N SER A 2 16.23 -38.51 60.61
CA SER A 2 14.92 -38.87 60.03
C SER A 2 14.66 -38.09 58.74
N GLN A 3 13.93 -38.69 57.79
CA GLN A 3 13.63 -38.03 56.49
C GLN A 3 12.85 -36.71 56.66
N GLN A 4 12.20 -36.52 57.82
CA GLN A 4 11.50 -35.28 58.15
C GLN A 4 12.46 -34.13 58.50
N GLU A 5 13.58 -34.42 59.17
CA GLU A 5 14.60 -33.40 59.48
C GLU A 5 15.31 -32.89 58.21
N GLN A 6 15.50 -33.76 57.21
CA GLN A 6 16.09 -33.38 55.93
C GLN A 6 15.15 -32.49 55.11
N ALA A 7 13.85 -32.77 55.12
CA ALA A 7 12.84 -31.96 54.42
C ALA A 7 12.64 -30.58 55.05
N GLU A 8 12.80 -30.45 56.37
CA GLU A 8 12.76 -29.16 57.06
C GLU A 8 14.01 -28.31 56.82
N GLN A 9 15.19 -28.94 56.77
CA GLN A 9 16.43 -28.25 56.40
C GLN A 9 16.42 -27.77 54.95
N GLU A 10 15.83 -28.53 54.02
CA GLU A 10 15.70 -28.14 52.61
C GLU A 10 14.69 -27.00 52.41
N ARG A 11 13.66 -26.89 53.28
CA ARG A 11 12.72 -25.77 53.28
C ARG A 11 13.31 -24.50 53.88
N GLN A 12 14.19 -24.61 54.88
CA GLN A 12 14.88 -23.45 55.46
C GLN A 12 16.03 -22.94 54.58
N SER A 13 16.65 -23.79 53.75
CA SER A 13 17.73 -23.40 52.82
C SER A 13 17.23 -22.72 51.53
N ARG A 14 15.93 -22.83 51.20
CA ARG A 14 15.29 -22.08 50.11
C ARG A 14 15.04 -20.63 50.52
N GLY A 15 16.12 -19.89 50.75
CA GLY A 15 16.10 -18.44 50.88
C GLY A 15 15.40 -17.82 49.65
N ARG A 16 14.47 -16.90 49.90
CA ARG A 16 13.71 -16.21 48.83
C ARG A 16 14.71 -15.55 47.87
N VAL A 17 14.82 -16.10 46.66
CA VAL A 17 15.63 -15.52 45.60
C VAL A 17 15.00 -14.17 45.23
N ARG A 18 15.55 -13.08 45.77
CA ARG A 18 15.11 -11.73 45.42
C ARG A 18 15.60 -11.43 44.01
N PHE A 19 14.71 -11.57 43.04
CA PHE A 19 14.96 -11.17 41.66
C PHE A 19 15.13 -9.64 41.63
N ARG A 20 16.38 -9.16 41.61
CA ARG A 20 16.69 -7.74 41.44
C ARG A 20 16.71 -7.45 39.95
N LEU A 21 15.76 -6.63 39.49
CA LEU A 21 15.80 -6.11 38.13
C LEU A 21 17.08 -5.28 37.95
N PRO A 22 17.82 -5.45 36.84
CA PRO A 22 18.99 -4.65 36.56
C PRO A 22 18.57 -3.18 36.40
N LYS A 23 19.29 -2.27 37.06
CA LYS A 23 19.05 -0.83 36.92
C LYS A 23 19.59 -0.39 35.55
N PHE A 24 18.70 -0.18 34.59
CA PHE A 24 19.04 0.39 33.30
C PHE A 24 19.40 1.87 33.49
N SER A 25 20.65 2.24 33.20
CA SER A 25 21.06 3.64 33.13
C SER A 25 20.97 4.11 31.69
N PHE A 26 20.05 5.02 31.39
CA PHE A 26 19.97 5.64 30.07
C PHE A 26 21.15 6.59 29.89
N THR A 27 22.10 6.18 29.04
CA THR A 27 23.15 7.10 28.59
C THR A 27 22.58 8.07 27.55
N LYS A 28 23.23 9.23 27.37
CA LYS A 28 22.83 10.22 26.36
C LYS A 28 22.65 9.59 24.97
N TYR A 29 23.52 8.64 24.62
CA TYR A 29 23.46 7.89 23.36
C TYR A 29 22.24 6.96 23.30
N SER A 30 21.84 6.32 24.41
CA SER A 30 20.62 5.50 24.46
C SER A 30 19.36 6.32 24.18
N ILE A 31 19.31 7.57 24.67
CA ILE A 31 18.20 8.49 24.41
C ILE A 31 18.18 8.90 22.94
N VAL A 32 19.32 9.30 22.39
CA VAL A 32 19.45 9.69 20.97
C VAL A 32 19.05 8.53 20.05
N MET A 33 19.51 7.31 20.32
CA MET A 33 19.17 6.13 19.50
C MET A 33 17.69 5.77 19.58
N SER A 34 17.07 5.92 20.76
CA SER A 34 15.63 5.67 20.92
C SER A 34 14.78 6.68 20.14
N LEU A 35 15.21 7.95 20.10
CA LEU A 35 14.55 9.00 19.31
C LEU A 35 14.69 8.74 17.81
N LEU A 36 15.89 8.38 17.32
CA LEU A 36 16.10 8.02 15.92
C LEU A 36 15.26 6.81 15.52
N PHE A 37 15.18 5.79 16.39
CA PHE A 37 14.33 4.62 16.17
C PHE A 37 12.86 5.02 16.04
N LEU A 38 12.35 5.87 16.94
CA LEU A 38 10.97 6.35 16.87
C LEU A 38 10.69 7.15 15.59
N ILE A 39 11.60 8.01 15.15
CA ILE A 39 11.44 8.78 13.90
C ILE A 39 11.26 7.86 12.69
N VAL A 40 11.92 6.70 12.66
CA VAL A 40 11.80 5.74 11.55
C VAL A 40 10.58 4.84 11.71
N VAL A 41 10.34 4.32 12.92
CA VAL A 41 9.32 3.29 13.16
C VAL A 41 7.92 3.87 13.21
N VAL A 42 7.74 5.07 13.77
CA VAL A 42 6.42 5.68 13.91
C VAL A 42 5.75 5.92 12.56
N PRO A 43 6.39 6.54 11.53
CA PRO A 43 5.75 6.71 10.22
C PRO A 43 5.37 5.39 9.54
N ILE A 44 6.23 4.36 9.65
CA ILE A 44 5.95 3.03 9.08
C ILE A 44 4.74 2.40 9.79
N PHE A 45 4.72 2.45 11.12
CA PHE A 45 3.62 1.92 11.91
C PHE A 45 2.30 2.66 11.66
N LEU A 46 2.34 4.00 11.59
CA LEU A 46 1.17 4.81 11.26
C LEU A 46 0.62 4.51 9.86
N GLY A 47 1.49 4.26 8.88
CA GLY A 47 1.10 3.80 7.54
C GLY A 47 0.44 2.41 7.56
N LEU A 48 0.97 1.48 8.35
CA LEU A 48 0.45 0.11 8.45
C LEU A 48 -0.91 0.02 9.17
N VAL A 49 -1.11 0.80 10.23
CA VAL A 49 -2.37 0.76 11.02
C VAL A 49 -3.48 1.60 10.34
N GLY A 50 -3.20 2.21 9.19
CA GLY A 50 -4.21 2.97 8.44
C GLY A 50 -4.70 4.24 9.15
N LEU A 51 -4.04 4.65 10.24
CA LEU A 51 -4.33 5.90 10.96
C LEU A 51 -3.96 7.13 10.12
N GLY A 52 -3.16 6.96 9.07
CA GLY A 52 -2.92 7.94 8.01
C GLY A 52 -4.05 7.98 6.97
N GLY A 53 -5.29 7.75 7.40
CA GLY A 53 -6.50 7.56 6.61
C GLY A 53 -6.57 8.39 5.34
N PHE A 54 -6.07 7.83 4.25
CA PHE A 54 -6.46 8.19 2.90
C PHE A 54 -6.47 6.87 2.14
N GLY A 55 -7.62 6.21 2.14
CA GLY A 55 -7.94 5.31 1.03
C GLY A 55 -7.67 6.11 -0.23
N THR A 56 -6.75 5.63 -1.07
CA THR A 56 -6.43 6.30 -2.32
C THR A 56 -7.73 6.45 -3.10
N LYS A 57 -8.10 7.69 -3.42
CA LYS A 57 -9.31 7.99 -4.19
C LYS A 57 -9.34 7.12 -5.44
N PHE A 58 -10.52 6.58 -5.76
CA PHE A 58 -10.74 5.71 -6.91
C PHE A 58 -9.91 4.43 -6.93
N SER A 59 -9.32 4.01 -5.80
CA SER A 59 -8.66 2.71 -5.70
C SER A 59 -9.68 1.58 -5.63
N ILE A 60 -9.42 0.50 -6.38
CA ILE A 60 -10.21 -0.75 -6.34
C ILE A 60 -10.12 -1.50 -5.00
N TYR A 61 -9.24 -1.06 -4.10
CA TYR A 61 -9.03 -1.63 -2.77
C TYR A 61 -9.55 -0.72 -1.65
N SER A 62 -10.16 0.42 -1.99
CA SER A 62 -10.68 1.39 -1.03
C SER A 62 -12.18 1.18 -0.85
N ASP A 63 -12.62 0.97 0.39
CA ASP A 63 -14.03 0.93 0.80
C ASP A 63 -14.59 2.31 1.18
N SER A 64 -13.80 3.37 0.97
CA SER A 64 -14.25 4.75 1.12
C SER A 64 -15.38 5.08 0.14
N TRP A 65 -16.14 6.15 0.42
CA TRP A 65 -17.24 6.62 -0.43
C TRP A 65 -16.80 6.94 -1.89
N ASP A 66 -15.53 7.28 -2.08
CA ASP A 66 -14.88 7.59 -3.36
C ASP A 66 -13.98 6.43 -3.86
N GLY A 67 -14.12 5.24 -3.28
CA GLY A 67 -13.41 4.03 -3.67
C GLY A 67 -14.13 3.22 -4.76
N LEU A 68 -13.42 2.26 -5.35
CA LEU A 68 -13.94 1.37 -6.40
C LEU A 68 -14.02 -0.10 -5.94
N SER A 69 -13.99 -0.39 -4.63
CA SER A 69 -14.07 -1.77 -4.13
C SER A 69 -15.38 -2.46 -4.51
N SER A 70 -16.50 -1.75 -4.46
CA SER A 70 -17.81 -2.26 -4.92
C SER A 70 -17.80 -2.62 -6.41
N MET A 71 -17.16 -1.81 -7.25
CA MET A 71 -17.00 -2.11 -8.69
C MET A 71 -16.16 -3.37 -8.88
N ARG A 72 -15.04 -3.50 -8.16
CA ARG A 72 -14.21 -4.70 -8.17
C ARG A 72 -15.02 -5.93 -7.78
N GLN A 73 -15.80 -5.86 -6.70
CA GLN A 73 -16.61 -6.98 -6.22
C GLN A 73 -17.65 -7.43 -7.25
N VAL A 74 -18.32 -6.49 -7.93
CA VAL A 74 -19.26 -6.82 -9.02
C VAL A 74 -18.54 -7.56 -10.15
N LEU A 75 -17.38 -7.05 -10.59
CA LEU A 75 -16.59 -7.70 -11.63
C LEU A 75 -16.08 -9.09 -11.20
N GLU A 76 -15.65 -9.27 -9.96
CA GLU A 76 -15.26 -10.59 -9.45
C GLU A 76 -16.43 -11.58 -9.45
N ASN A 77 -17.63 -11.11 -9.06
CA ASN A 77 -18.86 -11.91 -9.09
C ASN A 77 -19.29 -12.27 -10.52
N ASP A 78 -18.99 -11.42 -11.51
CA ASP A 78 -19.22 -11.66 -12.93
C ASP A 78 -18.16 -12.58 -13.57
N GLY A 79 -17.17 -13.04 -12.79
CA GLY A 79 -16.17 -14.02 -13.22
C GLY A 79 -14.86 -13.42 -13.74
N PHE A 80 -14.65 -12.11 -13.59
CA PHE A 80 -13.36 -11.49 -13.92
C PHE A 80 -12.32 -11.81 -12.84
N THR A 81 -11.22 -12.48 -13.23
CA THR A 81 -10.17 -12.91 -12.29
C THR A 81 -8.96 -11.98 -12.21
N ASN A 82 -8.72 -11.18 -13.25
CA ASN A 82 -7.48 -10.40 -13.42
C ASN A 82 -7.72 -8.89 -13.23
N ILE A 83 -8.34 -8.50 -12.12
CA ILE A 83 -8.63 -7.10 -11.81
C ILE A 83 -7.48 -6.51 -11.00
N THR A 84 -6.74 -5.60 -11.60
CA THR A 84 -5.56 -4.97 -10.98
C THR A 84 -5.61 -3.47 -11.15
N ASN A 85 -4.97 -2.76 -10.22
CA ASN A 85 -4.80 -1.31 -10.33
C ASN A 85 -3.62 -1.01 -11.27
N GLY A 86 -3.81 -0.10 -12.23
CA GLY A 86 -2.74 0.40 -13.07
C GLY A 86 -1.78 1.27 -12.26
N MET A 87 -0.58 0.75 -11.96
CA MET A 87 0.38 1.50 -11.16
C MET A 87 1.08 2.60 -11.98
N SER A 88 0.92 3.85 -11.56
CA SER A 88 1.79 5.03 -11.75
C SER A 88 2.18 5.49 -13.16
N SER A 89 2.15 4.65 -14.21
CA SER A 89 2.48 5.01 -15.59
C SER A 89 1.76 4.11 -16.58
N LEU A 90 1.30 4.69 -17.70
CA LEU A 90 0.65 3.92 -18.78
C LEU A 90 1.64 3.04 -19.55
N SER A 91 2.95 3.19 -19.33
CA SER A 91 3.97 2.31 -19.90
C SER A 91 3.81 0.83 -19.52
N LEU A 92 3.11 0.53 -18.42
CA LEU A 92 2.75 -0.84 -18.04
C LEU A 92 1.83 -1.52 -19.06
N LEU A 93 1.04 -0.76 -19.81
CA LEU A 93 0.19 -1.30 -20.87
C LEU A 93 1.01 -2.02 -21.93
N ASN A 94 2.28 -1.67 -22.13
CA ASN A 94 3.18 -2.37 -23.05
C ASN A 94 3.53 -3.80 -22.61
N ARG A 95 3.25 -4.16 -21.36
CA ARG A 95 3.49 -5.50 -20.80
C ARG A 95 2.23 -6.37 -20.76
N VAL A 96 1.06 -5.74 -20.92
CA VAL A 96 -0.23 -6.43 -20.97
C VAL A 96 -0.46 -6.92 -22.40
N HIS A 97 -0.43 -8.25 -22.56
CA HIS A 97 -0.64 -8.93 -23.85
C HIS A 97 -2.03 -9.55 -23.97
N ASP A 98 -2.73 -9.71 -22.85
CA ASP A 98 -4.08 -10.25 -22.82
C ASP A 98 -5.09 -9.18 -23.25
N PRO A 99 -6.15 -9.54 -23.99
CA PRO A 99 -7.27 -8.65 -24.24
C PRO A 99 -7.90 -8.21 -22.92
N GLY A 100 -8.13 -6.91 -22.77
CA GLY A 100 -8.66 -6.36 -21.52
C GLY A 100 -9.19 -4.95 -21.68
N VAL A 101 -9.80 -4.47 -20.60
CA VAL A 101 -10.29 -3.09 -20.48
C VAL A 101 -9.34 -2.34 -19.55
N PHE A 102 -8.76 -1.25 -20.03
CA PHE A 102 -8.08 -0.28 -19.19
C PHE A 102 -9.06 0.81 -18.80
N ALA A 103 -9.27 1.01 -17.50
CA ALA A 103 -10.17 2.01 -16.97
C ALA A 103 -9.39 3.17 -16.34
N ILE A 104 -9.70 4.39 -16.76
CA ILE A 104 -9.16 5.63 -16.22
C ILE A 104 -10.30 6.37 -15.53
N ILE A 105 -10.21 6.54 -14.21
CA ILE A 105 -11.28 7.10 -13.36
C ILE A 105 -10.75 8.32 -12.62
N GLY A 106 -11.37 9.49 -12.85
CA GLY A 106 -11.03 10.77 -12.21
C GLY A 106 -9.55 11.18 -12.36
N PRO A 107 -8.97 11.18 -13.58
CA PRO A 107 -7.57 11.52 -13.78
C PRO A 107 -7.29 12.99 -13.43
N ALA A 108 -6.26 13.23 -12.63
CA ALA A 108 -5.84 14.58 -12.21
C ALA A 108 -4.46 15.00 -12.76
N THR A 109 -3.82 14.15 -13.56
CA THR A 109 -2.46 14.35 -14.07
C THR A 109 -2.46 14.46 -15.58
N GLN A 110 -1.65 15.36 -16.12
CA GLN A 110 -1.47 15.50 -17.57
C GLN A 110 -0.78 14.26 -18.16
N TYR A 111 -1.14 13.94 -19.40
CA TYR A 111 -0.60 12.80 -20.13
C TYR A 111 0.65 13.19 -20.90
N SER A 112 1.69 12.37 -20.81
CA SER A 112 2.88 12.51 -21.66
C SER A 112 2.66 11.85 -23.01
N MET A 113 3.47 12.22 -24.01
CA MET A 113 3.47 11.51 -25.30
C MET A 113 3.76 10.01 -25.15
N THR A 114 4.60 9.62 -24.18
CA THR A 114 4.88 8.20 -23.90
C THR A 114 3.64 7.47 -23.38
N ASP A 115 2.81 8.13 -22.58
CA ASP A 115 1.55 7.57 -22.09
C ASP A 115 0.56 7.38 -23.24
N THR A 116 0.40 8.40 -24.09
CA THR A 116 -0.45 8.34 -25.29
C THR A 116 -0.02 7.21 -26.24
N ILE A 117 1.29 7.06 -26.51
CA ILE A 117 1.81 5.97 -27.36
C ILE A 117 1.53 4.60 -26.74
N SER A 118 1.75 4.45 -25.43
CA SER A 118 1.50 3.16 -24.73
C SER A 118 0.03 2.77 -24.81
N LEU A 119 -0.87 3.75 -24.67
CA LEU A 119 -2.31 3.55 -24.80
C LEU A 119 -2.71 3.19 -26.23
N ILE A 120 -2.23 3.91 -27.24
CA ILE A 120 -2.50 3.60 -28.65
C ILE A 120 -2.02 2.19 -28.98
N THR A 121 -0.84 1.81 -28.49
CA THR A 121 -0.30 0.46 -28.72
C THR A 121 -1.20 -0.60 -28.07
N PHE A 122 -1.71 -0.35 -26.87
CA PHE A 122 -2.67 -1.24 -26.21
C PHE A 122 -4.00 -1.37 -26.98
N LEU A 123 -4.55 -0.25 -27.44
CA LEU A 123 -5.76 -0.23 -28.26
C LEU A 123 -5.55 -0.95 -29.60
N ALA A 124 -4.41 -0.71 -30.26
CA ALA A 124 -4.06 -1.36 -31.53
C ALA A 124 -3.90 -2.87 -31.40
N ARG A 125 -3.57 -3.39 -30.21
CA ARG A 125 -3.54 -4.83 -29.90
C ARG A 125 -4.91 -5.43 -29.56
N GLY A 126 -6.00 -4.66 -29.65
CA GLY A 126 -7.36 -5.09 -29.35
C GLY A 126 -7.82 -4.83 -27.91
N GLY A 127 -7.06 -4.05 -27.14
CA GLY A 127 -7.50 -3.55 -25.84
C GLY A 127 -8.63 -2.54 -25.95
N SER A 128 -9.39 -2.37 -24.88
CA SER A 128 -10.47 -1.38 -24.77
C SER A 128 -10.17 -0.34 -23.71
N LEU A 129 -10.56 0.91 -23.92
CA LEU A 129 -10.38 2.01 -22.97
C LEU A 129 -11.74 2.49 -22.46
N LEU A 130 -11.88 2.56 -21.14
CA LEU A 130 -12.97 3.25 -20.46
C LEU A 130 -12.40 4.49 -19.77
N VAL A 131 -12.92 5.67 -20.09
CA VAL A 131 -12.57 6.91 -19.40
C VAL A 131 -13.82 7.43 -18.70
N ALA A 132 -13.73 7.64 -17.40
CA ALA A 132 -14.75 8.31 -16.61
C ALA A 132 -14.12 9.51 -15.91
N ASP A 133 -14.56 10.70 -16.30
CA ASP A 133 -14.03 11.96 -15.81
C ASP A 133 -15.13 13.01 -15.76
N ASP A 134 -15.05 13.92 -14.79
CA ASP A 134 -15.99 15.04 -14.62
C ASP A 134 -15.34 16.37 -14.98
N TYR A 135 -14.19 16.68 -14.38
CA TYR A 135 -13.45 17.94 -14.51
C TYR A 135 -11.93 17.75 -14.57
N GLY A 136 -11.45 16.52 -14.69
CA GLY A 136 -10.03 16.18 -14.77
C GLY A 136 -9.42 16.31 -16.16
N THR A 137 -8.32 15.59 -16.37
CA THR A 137 -7.53 15.60 -17.61
C THR A 137 -7.92 14.48 -18.58
N GLY A 138 -9.00 13.75 -18.32
CA GLY A 138 -9.37 12.52 -19.05
C GLY A 138 -9.65 12.74 -20.53
N GLY A 139 -10.20 13.90 -20.89
CA GLY A 139 -10.38 14.32 -22.28
C GLY A 139 -9.06 14.63 -23.01
N GLU A 140 -7.98 14.89 -22.27
CA GLU A 140 -6.70 15.37 -22.79
C GLU A 140 -5.76 14.23 -23.20
N ILE A 141 -6.16 12.97 -23.04
CA ILE A 141 -5.28 11.80 -23.19
C ILE A 141 -4.62 11.64 -24.57
N PHE A 142 -5.28 12.16 -25.61
CA PHE A 142 -4.78 12.17 -26.99
C PHE A 142 -4.25 13.53 -27.44
N GLU A 143 -4.30 14.57 -26.61
CA GLU A 143 -3.76 15.89 -26.96
C GLU A 143 -2.28 15.87 -27.34
N PRO A 144 -1.38 15.13 -26.66
CA PRO A 144 0.02 15.08 -27.07
C PRO A 144 0.20 14.64 -28.53
N LEU A 145 -0.66 13.75 -29.03
CA LEU A 145 -0.65 13.30 -30.42
C LEU A 145 -1.18 14.40 -31.36
N PHE A 146 -2.35 14.97 -31.05
CA PHE A 146 -2.96 15.99 -31.89
C PHE A 146 -2.10 17.25 -32.01
N ASN A 147 -1.40 17.62 -30.94
CA ASN A 147 -0.48 18.76 -30.94
C ASN A 147 0.68 18.56 -31.93
N ILE A 148 1.17 17.34 -32.11
CA ILE A 148 2.22 17.06 -33.11
C ILE A 148 1.67 17.10 -34.54
N ILE A 149 0.47 16.56 -34.77
CA ILE A 149 -0.11 16.48 -36.13
C ILE A 149 -0.53 17.86 -36.64
N ASN A 150 -0.93 18.76 -35.74
CA ASN A 150 -1.41 20.10 -36.07
C ASN A 150 -0.30 21.16 -36.12
N THR A 151 0.98 20.78 -35.95
CA THR A 151 2.15 21.65 -36.07
C THR A 151 2.82 21.45 -37.43
#